data_AF-A0A3P6DAM7-F1
#
_entry.id   AF-A0A3P6DAM7-F1
#
_cell.length_a   1.000
_cell.length_b   1.000
_cell.length_c   1.000
_cell.angle_alpha   90.00
_cell.angle_beta   90.00
_cell.angle_gamma   90.00
#
_symmetry.space_group_name_H-M   'P 1'
#
loop_
_entity.id
_entity.type
_entity.pdbx_description
1 polymer ?
#
loop_
_entity_poly.entity_id
_entity_poly.type
_entity_poly.pdbx_seq_one_letter_code
_entity_poly.pdbx_strand_id
1 'polypeptide(L)'
;MDLPSLPQRIYTLGEEPPAHKSISYHTDDTNLFNALRRALNDDEYEELKESKLGVFIKFKEMNFGWASRLVHYMLGFQLNIKKKYELWSLVGPQPVRFSQLEFEHITGLNCDYIEDPENPRVEVTKEMASFWEMMVVDVDAGPSTGHIKVAFGRCEEWSREGRMRLGYLAIFTGFIEGRKYSTATRASLARLVMDLERFENYHWGRVAFKVLMESLKGVNLESNSYTVDGFVQVLQVWAYFALP
;
A
#
# COMPACT_ATOMS: atom_id res chain seq x y z
N MET A 1 -17.98 -38.47 -9.18
CA MET A 1 -17.99 -37.05 -8.78
C MET A 1 -17.14 -36.34 -9.80
N ASP A 2 -17.75 -35.48 -10.62
CA ASP A 2 -16.99 -34.64 -11.55
C ASP A 2 -16.10 -33.70 -10.73
N LEU A 3 -14.83 -33.62 -11.11
CA LEU A 3 -13.91 -32.64 -10.55
C LEU A 3 -14.52 -31.25 -10.77
N PRO A 4 -14.60 -30.39 -9.74
CA PRO A 4 -15.09 -29.04 -9.94
C PRO A 4 -14.28 -28.38 -11.06
N SER A 5 -14.98 -27.90 -12.08
CA SER A 5 -14.35 -27.26 -13.22
C SER A 5 -13.58 -26.03 -12.74
N LEU A 6 -12.34 -25.90 -13.21
CA LEU A 6 -11.55 -24.70 -12.93
C LEU A 6 -12.31 -23.48 -13.48
N PRO A 7 -12.32 -22.37 -12.73
CA PRO A 7 -12.88 -21.12 -13.24
C PRO A 7 -12.25 -20.75 -14.58
N GLN A 8 -13.06 -20.23 -15.50
CA GLN A 8 -12.58 -19.85 -16.84
C GLN A 8 -11.55 -18.74 -16.75
N ARG A 9 -10.65 -18.66 -17.72
CA ARG A 9 -9.71 -17.55 -17.85
C ARG A 9 -10.43 -16.28 -18.28
N ILE A 10 -9.92 -15.12 -17.86
CA ILE A 10 -10.42 -13.82 -18.35
C ILE A 10 -10.08 -13.65 -19.83
N TYR A 11 -8.86 -14.02 -20.22
CA TYR A 11 -8.38 -14.01 -21.60
C TYR A 11 -8.19 -15.44 -22.11
N THR A 12 -8.55 -15.69 -23.36
CA THR A 12 -8.22 -16.94 -24.06
C THR A 12 -6.70 -17.13 -24.09
N LEU A 13 -6.24 -18.38 -24.10
CA LEU A 13 -4.82 -18.69 -24.24
C LEU A 13 -4.26 -18.14 -25.55
N GLY A 14 -3.24 -17.28 -25.45
CA GLY A 14 -2.63 -16.60 -26.60
C GLY A 14 -3.28 -15.27 -26.97
N GLU A 15 -4.40 -14.90 -26.34
CA GLU A 15 -5.09 -13.61 -26.52
C GLU A 15 -4.89 -12.68 -25.31
N GLU A 16 -3.95 -13.00 -24.42
CA GLU A 16 -3.64 -12.15 -23.28
C GLU A 16 -3.03 -10.81 -23.74
N PRO A 17 -3.36 -9.70 -23.07
CA PRO A 17 -2.73 -8.43 -23.36
C PRO A 17 -1.20 -8.54 -23.24
N PRO A 18 -0.46 -8.02 -24.23
CA PRO A 18 0.99 -8.18 -24.27
C PRO A 18 1.67 -7.34 -23.18
N ALA A 19 2.73 -7.90 -22.60
CA ALA A 19 3.49 -7.31 -21.49
C ALA A 19 4.40 -6.12 -21.86
N HIS A 20 4.22 -5.50 -23.04
CA HIS A 20 4.91 -4.25 -23.40
C HIS A 20 4.31 -3.00 -22.72
N LYS A 21 3.34 -3.20 -21.82
CA LYS A 21 2.58 -2.17 -21.14
C LYS A 21 3.26 -1.77 -19.84
N SER A 22 3.28 -0.47 -19.56
CA SER A 22 3.84 0.05 -18.31
C SER A 22 2.84 -0.06 -17.16
N ILE A 23 3.31 -0.55 -16.00
CA ILE A 23 2.58 -0.47 -14.73
C ILE A 23 3.14 0.72 -13.96
N SER A 24 2.35 1.77 -13.86
CA SER A 24 2.63 2.90 -12.98
C SER A 24 2.21 2.56 -11.56
N TYR A 25 2.99 2.96 -10.58
CA TYR A 25 2.67 2.89 -9.16
C TYR A 25 3.35 4.04 -8.45
N HIS A 26 2.83 4.38 -7.27
CA HIS A 26 3.30 5.54 -6.49
C HIS A 26 3.78 5.14 -5.10
N THR A 27 3.95 3.85 -4.86
CA THR A 27 4.64 3.35 -3.68
C THR A 27 6.16 3.41 -3.86
N ASP A 28 6.89 3.27 -2.75
CA ASP A 28 8.36 3.24 -2.75
C ASP A 28 9.04 4.55 -3.24
N ASP A 29 8.38 5.70 -3.07
CA ASP A 29 8.89 6.99 -3.55
C ASP A 29 10.22 7.37 -2.88
N THR A 30 11.32 7.24 -3.63
CA THR A 30 12.67 7.56 -3.17
C THR A 30 12.80 8.98 -2.61
N ASN A 31 12.07 9.95 -3.16
CA ASN A 31 12.13 11.32 -2.65
C ASN A 31 11.44 11.47 -1.30
N LEU A 32 10.36 10.73 -1.05
CA LEU A 32 9.68 10.71 0.24
C LEU A 32 10.59 10.06 1.29
N PHE A 33 11.19 8.91 0.98
CA PHE A 33 12.06 8.19 1.92
C PHE A 33 13.37 8.93 2.20
N ASN A 34 13.94 9.62 1.21
CA ASN A 34 15.09 10.50 1.43
C ASN A 34 14.72 11.69 2.34
N ALA A 35 13.51 12.23 2.22
CA ALA A 35 13.04 13.29 3.11
C ALA A 35 12.83 12.76 4.54
N LEU A 36 12.18 11.60 4.68
CA LEU A 36 12.00 10.90 5.95
C LEU A 36 13.35 10.67 6.66
N ARG A 37 14.31 10.07 5.97
CA ARG A 37 15.62 9.72 6.57
C ARG A 37 16.42 10.94 7.03
N ARG A 38 16.28 12.08 6.35
CA ARG A 38 16.92 13.34 6.77
C ARG A 38 16.20 14.02 7.92
N ALA A 39 14.89 13.85 7.99
CA ALA A 39 14.04 14.50 8.98
C ALA A 39 14.09 13.82 10.36
N LEU A 40 14.27 12.50 10.39
CA LEU A 40 14.40 11.73 11.63
C LEU A 40 15.88 11.57 12.00
N ASN A 41 16.19 11.65 13.29
CA ASN A 41 17.49 11.19 13.78
C ASN A 41 17.59 9.65 13.73
N ASP A 42 18.79 9.12 14.02
CA ASP A 42 19.04 7.68 13.90
C ASP A 42 18.14 6.85 14.83
N ASP A 43 17.97 7.26 16.08
CA ASP A 43 17.12 6.54 17.04
C ASP A 43 15.64 6.56 16.63
N GLU A 44 15.13 7.71 16.17
CA GLU A 44 13.76 7.87 15.66
C GLU A 44 13.52 7.01 14.41
N TYR A 45 14.49 6.98 13.49
CA TYR A 45 14.39 6.18 12.27
C TYR A 45 14.41 4.68 12.58
N GLU A 46 15.31 4.24 13.48
CA GLU A 46 15.38 2.84 13.90
C GLU A 46 14.12 2.42 14.67
N GLU A 47 13.56 3.27 15.54
CA GLU A 47 12.27 3.02 16.20
C GLU A 47 11.14 2.83 15.17
N LEU A 48 11.05 3.72 14.17
CA LEU A 48 10.04 3.60 13.12
C LEU A 48 10.24 2.32 12.28
N LYS A 49 11.49 1.93 12.02
CA LYS A 49 11.86 0.71 11.27
C LYS A 49 11.59 -0.57 12.05
N GLU A 50 11.67 -0.55 13.38
CA GLU A 50 11.34 -1.70 14.23
C GLU A 50 9.88 -1.75 14.67
N SER A 51 9.08 -0.73 14.33
CA SER A 51 7.63 -0.74 14.52
C SER A 51 6.92 -1.85 13.73
N LYS A 52 5.64 -2.08 14.05
CA LYS A 52 4.75 -3.00 13.30
C LYS A 52 4.59 -2.64 11.82
N LEU A 53 4.86 -1.39 11.44
CA LEU A 53 4.82 -0.90 10.06
C LEU A 53 6.20 -0.78 9.42
N GLY A 54 7.25 -1.12 10.17
CA GLY A 54 8.63 -1.08 9.73
C GLY A 54 8.96 -1.98 8.55
N VAL A 55 8.11 -2.97 8.24
CA VAL A 55 8.20 -3.79 7.02
C VAL A 55 8.33 -2.96 5.75
N PHE A 56 7.69 -1.80 5.71
CA PHE A 56 7.74 -0.89 4.56
C PHE A 56 9.08 -0.16 4.43
N ILE A 57 9.69 0.24 5.56
CA ILE A 57 11.03 0.82 5.57
C ILE A 57 12.06 -0.24 5.19
N LYS A 58 11.97 -1.42 5.82
CA LYS A 58 12.81 -2.58 5.50
C LYS A 58 12.70 -2.92 4.02
N PHE A 59 11.49 -2.91 3.46
CA PHE A 59 11.26 -3.13 2.03
C PHE A 59 11.97 -2.09 1.16
N LYS A 60 11.88 -0.80 1.49
CA LYS A 60 12.59 0.26 0.77
C LYS A 60 14.11 0.03 0.77
N GLU A 61 14.67 -0.31 1.93
CA GLU A 61 16.11 -0.52 2.13
C GLU A 61 16.66 -1.74 1.37
N MET A 62 15.82 -2.76 1.12
CA MET A 62 16.21 -3.91 0.30
C MET A 62 16.52 -3.53 -1.16
N ASN A 63 16.19 -2.31 -1.61
CA ASN A 63 16.30 -1.89 -3.01
C ASN A 63 15.61 -2.89 -3.95
N PHE A 64 14.38 -3.26 -3.61
CA PHE A 64 13.63 -4.29 -4.32
C PHE A 64 13.49 -3.98 -5.82
N GLY A 65 14.04 -4.86 -6.66
CA GLY A 65 14.00 -4.70 -8.12
C GLY A 65 12.60 -4.97 -8.68
N TRP A 66 11.91 -3.94 -9.16
CA TRP A 66 10.57 -4.08 -9.73
C TRP A 66 10.56 -4.78 -11.11
N ALA A 67 9.82 -5.88 -11.22
CA ALA A 67 9.66 -6.69 -12.41
C ALA A 67 8.22 -6.57 -12.95
N SER A 68 7.89 -5.41 -13.53
CA SER A 68 6.55 -5.09 -14.06
C SER A 68 5.98 -6.16 -14.99
N ARG A 69 6.82 -6.75 -15.85
CA ARG A 69 6.41 -7.80 -16.81
C ARG A 69 5.90 -9.06 -16.10
N LEU A 70 6.55 -9.48 -15.00
CA LEU A 70 6.11 -10.64 -14.24
C LEU A 70 4.71 -10.39 -13.66
N VAL A 71 4.51 -9.23 -13.02
CA VAL A 71 3.20 -8.86 -12.48
C VAL A 71 2.16 -8.74 -13.60
N HIS A 72 2.51 -8.15 -14.74
CA HIS A 72 1.62 -8.07 -15.90
C HIS A 72 1.19 -9.47 -16.38
N TYR A 73 2.12 -10.42 -16.47
CA TYR A 73 1.77 -11.80 -16.81
C TYR A 73 0.81 -12.41 -15.78
N MET A 74 1.11 -12.30 -14.48
CA MET A 74 0.20 -12.79 -13.45
C MET A 74 -1.22 -12.22 -13.62
N LEU A 75 -1.34 -10.93 -13.98
CA LEU A 75 -2.63 -10.29 -14.22
C LEU A 75 -3.30 -10.76 -15.54
N GLY A 76 -2.53 -11.03 -16.60
CA GLY A 76 -3.04 -11.54 -17.89
C GLY A 76 -3.47 -13.02 -17.84
N PHE A 77 -2.87 -13.82 -16.95
CA PHE A 77 -3.24 -15.22 -16.71
C PHE A 77 -4.35 -15.39 -15.66
N GLN A 78 -5.10 -14.32 -15.38
CA GLN A 78 -6.17 -14.37 -14.39
C GLN A 78 -7.32 -15.31 -14.74
N LEU A 79 -7.88 -15.91 -13.69
CA LEU A 79 -9.15 -16.61 -13.72
C LEU A 79 -10.31 -15.66 -13.39
N ASN A 80 -11.46 -15.90 -14.01
CA ASN A 80 -12.69 -15.15 -13.81
C ASN A 80 -13.35 -15.55 -12.47
N ILE A 81 -12.91 -14.88 -11.40
CA ILE A 81 -13.36 -15.12 -10.03
C ILE A 81 -14.32 -14.01 -9.60
N LYS A 82 -15.52 -14.40 -9.17
CA LYS A 82 -16.56 -13.47 -8.68
C LYS A 82 -16.27 -12.86 -7.30
N LYS A 83 -15.32 -13.42 -6.55
CA LYS A 83 -14.95 -12.92 -5.22
C LYS A 83 -14.16 -11.61 -5.36
N LYS A 84 -14.69 -10.52 -4.78
CA LYS A 84 -14.12 -9.16 -4.89
C LYS A 84 -12.65 -9.10 -4.42
N TYR A 85 -12.32 -9.80 -3.34
CA TYR A 85 -11.02 -9.73 -2.68
C TYR A 85 -10.17 -11.00 -2.86
N GLU A 86 -10.32 -11.67 -4.00
CA GLU A 86 -9.39 -12.71 -4.42
C GLU A 86 -8.95 -12.46 -5.87
N LEU A 87 -7.66 -12.67 -6.13
CA LEU A 87 -7.08 -12.71 -7.46
C LEU A 87 -6.53 -14.13 -7.65
N TRP A 88 -6.86 -14.74 -8.78
CA TRP A 88 -6.39 -16.08 -9.11
C TRP A 88 -5.74 -16.03 -10.47
N SER A 89 -4.57 -16.64 -10.60
CA SER A 89 -3.82 -16.69 -11.85
C SER A 89 -3.38 -18.12 -12.13
N LEU A 90 -3.16 -18.46 -13.40
CA LEU A 90 -2.54 -19.72 -13.77
C LEU A 90 -1.02 -19.57 -13.82
N VAL A 91 -0.32 -20.46 -13.12
CA VAL A 91 1.12 -20.70 -13.27
C VAL A 91 1.28 -22.11 -13.84
N GLY A 92 1.58 -22.18 -15.15
CA GLY A 92 1.45 -23.43 -15.89
C GLY A 92 0.02 -23.96 -15.81
N PRO A 93 -0.21 -25.23 -15.41
CA PRO A 93 -1.54 -25.78 -15.22
C PRO A 93 -2.14 -25.48 -13.83
N GLN A 94 -1.35 -24.92 -12.90
CA GLN A 94 -1.76 -24.78 -11.50
C GLN A 94 -2.42 -23.41 -11.25
N PRO A 95 -3.64 -23.38 -10.70
CA PRO A 95 -4.23 -22.14 -10.21
C PRO A 95 -3.53 -21.73 -8.91
N VAL A 96 -3.03 -20.51 -8.89
CA VAL A 96 -2.47 -19.87 -7.71
C VAL A 96 -3.38 -18.73 -7.27
N ARG A 97 -3.51 -18.54 -5.96
CA ARG A 97 -4.42 -17.56 -5.36
C ARG A 97 -3.63 -16.51 -4.61
N PHE A 98 -4.04 -15.27 -4.79
CA PHE A 98 -3.69 -14.12 -3.96
C PHE A 98 -4.95 -13.63 -3.25
N SER A 99 -4.94 -13.71 -1.93
CA SER A 99 -5.99 -13.23 -1.04
C SER A 99 -5.39 -12.49 0.15
N GLN A 100 -6.23 -12.08 1.09
CA GLN A 100 -5.76 -11.44 2.31
C GLN A 100 -4.78 -12.33 3.10
N LEU A 101 -4.93 -13.65 3.02
CA LEU A 101 -4.03 -14.59 3.72
C LEU A 101 -2.61 -14.53 3.16
N GLU A 102 -2.46 -14.53 1.83
CA GLU A 102 -1.15 -14.40 1.20
C GLU A 102 -0.57 -12.98 1.43
N PHE A 103 -1.41 -11.94 1.42
CA PHE A 103 -0.99 -10.58 1.74
C PHE A 103 -0.46 -10.47 3.18
N GLU A 104 -1.19 -11.01 4.15
CA GLU A 104 -0.79 -11.06 5.57
C GLU A 104 0.49 -11.85 5.75
N HIS A 105 0.59 -13.02 5.13
CA HIS A 105 1.80 -13.86 5.21
C HIS A 105 3.04 -13.14 4.67
N ILE A 106 2.92 -12.42 3.55
CA ILE A 106 4.04 -11.72 2.92
C ILE A 106 4.43 -10.45 3.69
N THR A 107 3.44 -9.69 4.19
CA THR A 107 3.69 -8.38 4.79
C THR A 107 3.83 -8.41 6.31
N GLY A 108 3.30 -9.44 6.97
CA GLY A 108 3.21 -9.52 8.44
C GLY A 108 2.25 -8.50 9.06
N LEU A 109 1.49 -7.76 8.26
CA LEU A 109 0.59 -6.71 8.76
C LEU A 109 -0.68 -7.28 9.36
N ASN A 110 -1.18 -6.63 10.40
CA ASN A 110 -2.42 -7.03 11.07
C ASN A 110 -3.62 -7.02 10.10
N CYS A 111 -4.18 -8.22 9.90
CA CYS A 111 -5.30 -8.51 9.02
C CYS A 111 -6.52 -9.03 9.80
N ASP A 112 -6.55 -8.91 11.13
CA ASP A 112 -7.66 -9.32 11.98
C ASP A 112 -8.95 -8.58 11.64
N TYR A 113 -10.09 -9.23 11.85
CA TYR A 113 -11.38 -8.64 11.51
C TYR A 113 -11.68 -7.43 12.39
N ILE A 114 -12.08 -6.34 11.74
CA ILE A 114 -12.65 -5.16 12.37
C ILE A 114 -13.84 -4.69 11.54
N GLU A 115 -14.86 -4.18 12.22
CA GLU A 115 -15.98 -3.51 11.58
C GLU A 115 -15.53 -2.14 11.05
N ASP A 116 -15.84 -1.86 9.78
CA ASP A 116 -15.54 -0.61 9.09
C ASP A 116 -14.08 -0.11 9.22
N PRO A 117 -13.09 -0.86 8.70
CA PRO A 117 -11.66 -0.53 8.81
C PRO A 117 -11.24 0.80 8.14
N GLU A 118 -12.13 1.48 7.42
CA GLU A 118 -11.81 2.69 6.65
C GLU A 118 -12.34 3.97 7.30
N ASN A 119 -13.25 3.84 8.25
CA ASN A 119 -13.85 4.97 8.96
C ASN A 119 -13.68 4.84 10.48
N PRO A 120 -12.42 4.78 10.98
CA PRO A 120 -12.20 4.85 12.41
C PRO A 120 -12.77 6.17 12.94
N ARG A 121 -13.53 6.08 14.03
CA ARG A 121 -13.97 7.28 14.76
C ARG A 121 -12.77 7.88 15.47
N VAL A 122 -12.42 9.10 15.07
CA VAL A 122 -11.40 9.92 15.70
C VAL A 122 -11.99 11.33 15.84
N GLU A 123 -12.11 11.81 17.07
CA GLU A 123 -12.60 13.15 17.35
C GLU A 123 -11.54 14.18 16.94
N VAL A 124 -11.98 15.26 16.29
CA VAL A 124 -11.08 16.33 15.88
C VAL A 124 -10.78 17.22 17.09
N THR A 125 -9.56 17.13 17.59
CA THR A 125 -9.08 17.94 18.72
C THR A 125 -8.37 19.21 18.24
N LYS A 126 -8.17 20.18 19.14
CA LYS A 126 -7.36 21.37 18.84
C LYS A 126 -5.91 21.02 18.50
N GLU A 127 -5.34 20.05 19.21
CA GLU A 127 -3.98 19.56 18.94
C GLU A 127 -3.86 18.99 17.52
N MET A 128 -4.84 18.18 17.11
CA MET A 128 -4.89 17.63 15.76
C MET A 128 -4.99 18.74 14.71
N ALA A 129 -5.86 19.73 14.91
CA ALA A 129 -5.98 20.86 14.01
C ALA A 129 -4.65 21.63 13.88
N SER A 130 -3.95 21.89 15.00
CA SER A 130 -2.63 22.51 14.98
C SER A 130 -1.58 21.66 14.26
N PHE A 131 -1.57 20.33 14.46
CA PHE A 131 -0.64 19.44 13.75
C PHE A 131 -0.89 19.43 12.23
N TRP A 132 -2.16 19.45 11.81
CA TRP A 132 -2.55 19.57 10.40
C TRP A 132 -2.13 20.92 9.78
N GLU A 133 -2.32 22.02 10.53
CA GLU A 133 -1.89 23.36 10.11
C GLU A 133 -0.37 23.44 9.89
N MET A 134 0.43 22.77 10.73
CA MET A 134 1.89 22.67 10.53
C MET A 134 2.27 22.01 9.19
N MET A 135 1.44 21.09 8.69
CA MET A 135 1.58 20.49 7.36
C MET A 135 0.95 21.33 6.23
N VAL A 136 0.25 22.42 6.56
CA VAL A 136 -0.54 23.26 5.65
C VAL A 136 -1.66 22.45 4.99
N VAL A 137 -2.36 21.64 5.80
CA VAL A 137 -3.47 20.78 5.36
C VAL A 137 -4.71 21.11 6.18
N ASP A 138 -5.85 21.21 5.52
CA ASP A 138 -7.15 21.35 6.19
C ASP A 138 -7.45 20.10 7.04
N VAL A 139 -7.96 20.27 8.26
CA VAL A 139 -8.19 19.15 9.18
C VAL A 139 -9.15 18.10 8.64
N ASP A 140 -10.05 18.48 7.72
CA ASP A 140 -10.99 17.60 7.01
C ASP A 140 -10.40 16.89 5.80
N ALA A 141 -9.17 17.23 5.41
CA ALA A 141 -8.40 16.57 4.38
C ALA A 141 -7.29 15.67 4.96
N GLY A 142 -6.99 14.57 4.29
CA GLY A 142 -5.77 13.81 4.57
C GLY A 142 -4.57 14.42 3.84
N PRO A 143 -3.38 14.43 4.46
CA PRO A 143 -2.18 14.92 3.80
C PRO A 143 -1.85 14.05 2.57
N SER A 144 -1.38 14.68 1.51
CA SER A 144 -0.81 13.97 0.35
C SER A 144 0.70 13.77 0.53
N THR A 145 1.31 12.89 -0.25
CA THR A 145 2.78 12.70 -0.25
C THR A 145 3.53 14.02 -0.45
N GLY A 146 3.00 14.93 -1.27
CA GLY A 146 3.56 16.27 -1.46
C GLY A 146 3.58 17.09 -0.17
N HIS A 147 2.47 17.12 0.57
CA HIS A 147 2.41 17.82 1.87
C HIS A 147 3.40 17.22 2.88
N ILE A 148 3.50 15.88 2.96
CA ILE A 148 4.43 15.20 3.86
C ILE A 148 5.89 15.56 3.53
N LYS A 149 6.28 15.58 2.26
CA LYS A 149 7.64 16.01 1.84
C LYS A 149 7.95 17.45 2.26
N VAL A 150 7.00 18.36 2.08
CA VAL A 150 7.17 19.77 2.47
C VAL A 150 7.22 19.92 3.99
N ALA A 151 6.46 19.12 4.73
CA ALA A 151 6.53 19.07 6.19
C ALA A 151 7.90 18.56 6.67
N PHE A 152 8.46 17.51 6.05
CA PHE A 152 9.80 17.02 6.40
C PHE A 152 10.89 18.09 6.22
N GLY A 153 10.76 18.96 5.22
CA GLY A 153 11.70 20.07 5.02
C GLY A 153 11.60 21.19 6.07
N ARG A 154 10.64 21.13 7.00
CA ARG A 154 10.35 22.17 7.99
C ARG A 154 10.22 21.62 9.42
N CYS A 155 10.47 20.32 9.63
CA CYS A 155 10.19 19.65 10.90
C CYS A 155 11.37 19.54 11.86
N GLU A 156 12.47 20.24 11.60
CA GLU A 156 13.68 20.25 12.45
C GLU A 156 13.31 20.65 13.90
N GLU A 157 12.58 21.75 14.04
CA GLU A 157 12.14 22.30 15.33
C GLU A 157 10.86 21.64 15.89
N TRP A 158 10.34 20.59 15.24
CA TRP A 158 9.15 19.90 15.75
C TRP A 158 9.50 19.06 16.99
N SER A 159 8.50 18.73 17.79
CA SER A 159 8.68 17.75 18.85
C SER A 159 9.02 16.38 18.26
N ARG A 160 9.72 15.54 19.04
CA ARG A 160 9.97 14.13 18.69
C ARG A 160 8.68 13.43 18.27
N GLU A 161 7.62 13.59 19.05
CA GLU A 161 6.32 13.00 18.75
C GLU A 161 5.76 13.50 17.41
N GLY A 162 5.85 14.80 17.12
CA GLY A 162 5.43 15.36 15.83
C GLY A 162 6.21 14.78 14.65
N ARG A 163 7.52 14.61 14.80
CA ARG A 163 8.37 13.96 13.78
C ARG A 163 8.01 12.48 13.59
N MET A 164 7.77 11.73 14.66
CA MET A 164 7.33 10.33 14.60
C MET A 164 5.97 10.21 13.90
N ARG A 165 5.00 11.07 14.25
CA ARG A 165 3.69 11.15 13.55
C ARG A 165 3.88 11.40 12.06
N LEU A 166 4.78 12.30 11.68
CA LEU A 166 5.08 12.57 10.27
C LEU A 166 5.72 11.35 9.58
N GLY A 167 6.58 10.60 10.29
CA GLY A 167 7.15 9.34 9.82
C GLY A 167 6.10 8.27 9.52
N TYR A 168 5.14 8.08 10.42
CA TYR A 168 4.01 7.17 10.19
C TYR A 168 3.11 7.61 9.03
N LEU A 169 2.85 8.92 8.88
CA LEU A 169 2.13 9.45 7.73
C LEU A 169 2.88 9.21 6.41
N ALA A 170 4.21 9.22 6.40
CA ALA A 170 5.00 8.87 5.22
C ALA A 170 4.81 7.40 4.82
N ILE A 171 4.80 6.47 5.78
CA ILE A 171 4.48 5.06 5.51
C ILE A 171 3.05 4.91 4.99
N PHE A 172 2.08 5.57 5.64
CA PHE A 172 0.68 5.50 5.26
C PHE A 172 0.43 6.02 3.83
N THR A 173 0.95 7.21 3.52
CA THR A 173 0.82 7.81 2.18
C THR A 173 1.62 7.04 1.14
N GLY A 174 2.83 6.62 1.47
CA GLY A 174 3.81 6.03 0.56
C GLY A 174 3.67 4.53 0.32
N PHE A 175 2.89 3.80 1.11
CA PHE A 175 2.72 2.35 0.93
C PHE A 175 1.30 1.84 1.13
N ILE A 176 0.61 2.28 2.19
CA ILE A 176 -0.73 1.78 2.52
C ILE A 176 -1.76 2.32 1.52
N GLU A 177 -1.81 3.64 1.34
CA GLU A 177 -2.63 4.26 0.29
C GLU A 177 -1.94 4.14 -1.06
N GLY A 178 -0.63 4.44 -1.13
CA GLY A 178 0.18 4.23 -2.34
C GLY A 178 -0.37 4.90 -3.60
N ARG A 179 -1.12 5.99 -3.44
CA ARG A 179 -1.79 6.72 -4.53
C ARG A 179 -0.85 7.76 -5.13
N LYS A 180 -1.24 8.33 -6.27
CA LYS A 180 -0.55 9.46 -6.90
C LYS A 180 -0.21 10.55 -5.87
N TYR A 181 1.00 11.10 -5.95
CA TYR A 181 1.58 11.99 -4.92
C TYR A 181 0.76 13.26 -4.60
N SER A 182 -0.07 13.71 -5.53
CA SER A 182 -0.96 14.87 -5.37
C SER A 182 -2.30 14.52 -4.73
N THR A 183 -2.67 13.24 -4.69
CA THR A 183 -3.95 12.78 -4.17
C THR A 183 -3.93 12.86 -2.65
N ALA A 184 -4.92 13.53 -2.07
CA ALA A 184 -5.14 13.54 -0.64
C ALA A 184 -5.44 12.12 -0.14
N THR A 185 -4.85 11.74 0.98
CA THR A 185 -5.20 10.48 1.64
C THR A 185 -6.55 10.60 2.35
N ARG A 186 -7.11 9.47 2.81
CA ARG A 186 -8.33 9.49 3.62
C ARG A 186 -8.03 10.13 4.98
N ALA A 187 -8.70 11.24 5.27
CA ALA A 187 -8.56 11.99 6.52
C ALA A 187 -8.85 11.11 7.75
N SER A 188 -9.93 10.32 7.71
CA SER A 188 -10.33 9.42 8.81
C SER A 188 -9.18 8.51 9.27
N LEU A 189 -8.49 7.89 8.32
CA LEU A 189 -7.37 6.98 8.58
C LEU A 189 -6.10 7.75 8.97
N ALA A 190 -5.78 8.85 8.28
CA ALA A 190 -4.62 9.67 8.61
C ALA A 190 -4.68 10.20 10.05
N ARG A 191 -5.87 10.58 10.53
CA ARG A 191 -6.11 11.09 11.90
C ARG A 191 -5.76 10.11 13.01
N LEU A 192 -5.70 8.81 12.73
CA LEU A 192 -5.23 7.82 13.70
C LEU A 192 -3.83 8.14 14.21
N VAL A 193 -3.00 8.86 13.44
CA VAL A 193 -1.61 9.14 13.80
C VAL A 193 -1.47 10.00 15.05
N MET A 194 -2.54 10.68 15.48
CA MET A 194 -2.55 11.41 16.74
C MET A 194 -2.42 10.48 17.96
N ASP A 195 -2.66 9.18 17.78
CA ASP A 195 -2.45 8.12 18.77
C ASP A 195 -1.56 7.04 18.15
N LEU A 196 -0.24 7.14 18.37
CA LEU A 196 0.74 6.27 17.73
C LEU A 196 0.58 4.79 18.14
N GLU A 197 0.19 4.52 19.37
CA GLU A 197 -0.08 3.15 19.83
C GLU A 197 -1.26 2.55 19.08
N ARG A 198 -2.38 3.30 18.99
CA ARG A 198 -3.54 2.88 18.19
C ARG A 198 -3.20 2.76 16.71
N PHE A 199 -2.36 3.66 16.19
CA PHE A 199 -1.91 3.63 14.80
C PHE A 199 -1.15 2.35 14.51
N GLU A 200 -0.11 2.01 15.27
CA GLU A 200 0.70 0.81 15.05
C GLU A 200 -0.11 -0.49 15.18
N ASN A 201 -1.09 -0.51 16.09
CA ASN A 201 -1.94 -1.68 16.32
C ASN A 201 -3.13 -1.78 15.35
N TYR A 202 -3.33 -0.79 14.48
CA TYR A 202 -4.46 -0.78 13.57
C TYR A 202 -4.39 -1.88 12.50
N HIS A 203 -5.52 -2.19 11.88
CA HIS A 203 -5.69 -3.28 10.91
C HIS A 203 -5.17 -2.89 9.51
N TRP A 204 -3.95 -2.35 9.45
CA TRP A 204 -3.35 -1.82 8.24
C TRP A 204 -3.20 -2.86 7.13
N GLY A 205 -3.08 -4.15 7.48
CA GLY A 205 -3.07 -5.24 6.51
C GLY A 205 -4.37 -5.29 5.71
N ARG A 206 -5.53 -5.14 6.39
CA ARG A 206 -6.84 -5.08 5.71
C ARG A 206 -6.98 -3.84 4.84
N VAL A 207 -6.58 -2.68 5.36
CA VAL A 207 -6.71 -1.40 4.65
C VAL A 207 -5.84 -1.41 3.39
N ALA A 208 -4.56 -1.78 3.50
CA ALA A 208 -3.63 -1.83 2.39
C ALA A 208 -4.06 -2.88 1.34
N PHE A 209 -4.49 -4.06 1.78
CA PHE A 209 -5.00 -5.11 0.90
C PHE A 209 -6.24 -4.65 0.12
N LYS A 210 -7.18 -3.97 0.80
CA LYS A 210 -8.39 -3.46 0.15
C LYS A 210 -8.06 -2.41 -0.91
N VAL A 211 -7.19 -1.44 -0.60
CA VAL A 211 -6.72 -0.43 -1.56
C VAL A 211 -6.13 -1.08 -2.80
N LEU A 212 -5.21 -2.04 -2.61
CA LEU A 212 -4.59 -2.78 -3.70
C LEU A 212 -5.63 -3.53 -4.55
N MET A 213 -6.51 -4.30 -3.91
CA MET A 213 -7.51 -5.12 -4.61
C MET A 213 -8.52 -4.27 -5.39
N GLU A 214 -8.98 -3.15 -4.83
CA GLU A 214 -9.88 -2.24 -5.53
C GLU A 214 -9.22 -1.61 -6.76
N SER A 215 -7.94 -1.25 -6.65
CA SER A 215 -7.18 -0.76 -7.79
C SER A 215 -7.03 -1.84 -8.87
N LEU A 216 -6.59 -3.04 -8.50
CA LEU A 216 -6.38 -4.17 -9.43
C LEU A 216 -7.66 -4.58 -10.17
N LYS A 217 -8.81 -4.59 -9.49
CA LYS A 217 -10.10 -4.93 -10.13
C LYS A 217 -10.58 -3.85 -11.10
N GLY A 218 -10.07 -2.63 -10.98
CA GLY A 218 -10.34 -1.53 -11.91
C GLY A 218 -9.34 -1.41 -13.07
N VAL A 219 -8.26 -2.18 -13.08
CA VAL A 219 -7.24 -2.11 -14.14
C VAL A 219 -7.80 -2.64 -15.46
N ASN A 220 -7.68 -1.82 -16.51
CA ASN A 220 -7.86 -2.26 -17.88
C ASN A 220 -6.52 -2.69 -18.49
N LEU A 221 -6.26 -4.00 -18.54
CA LEU A 221 -5.03 -4.55 -19.12
C LEU A 221 -4.90 -4.31 -20.62
N GLU A 222 -5.97 -3.94 -21.33
CA GLU A 222 -5.92 -3.57 -22.76
C GLU A 222 -5.32 -2.18 -23.00
N SER A 223 -5.30 -1.31 -21.98
CA SER A 223 -4.70 0.03 -22.08
C SER A 223 -3.18 -0.02 -22.30
N ASN A 224 -2.61 1.00 -22.96
CA ASN A 224 -1.15 1.08 -23.20
C ASN A 224 -0.32 1.20 -21.91
N SER A 225 -0.94 1.70 -20.86
CA SER A 225 -0.41 1.79 -19.49
C SER A 225 -1.55 1.80 -18.51
N TYR A 226 -1.31 1.34 -17.29
CA TYR A 226 -2.26 1.45 -16.20
C TYR A 226 -1.54 1.75 -14.88
N THR A 227 -2.29 2.31 -13.93
CA THR A 227 -1.79 2.61 -12.59
C THR A 227 -2.38 1.63 -11.60
N VAL A 228 -1.57 1.15 -10.67
CA VAL A 228 -2.02 0.38 -9.51
C VAL A 228 -1.69 1.18 -8.25
N ASP A 229 -2.71 1.46 -7.45
CA ASP A 229 -2.61 2.08 -6.14
C ASP A 229 -2.35 1.02 -5.06
N GLY A 230 -1.83 1.47 -3.91
CA GLY A 230 -1.44 0.59 -2.81
C GLY A 230 -0.15 -0.19 -3.09
N PHE A 231 0.19 -1.10 -2.18
CA PHE A 231 1.47 -1.81 -2.17
C PHE A 231 1.56 -2.91 -3.25
N VAL A 232 1.65 -2.53 -4.52
CA VAL A 232 1.65 -3.45 -5.67
C VAL A 232 2.84 -4.41 -5.70
N GLN A 233 3.96 -4.05 -5.08
CA GLN A 233 5.17 -4.88 -5.03
C GLN A 233 4.94 -6.23 -4.36
N VAL A 234 3.94 -6.32 -3.47
CA VAL A 234 3.50 -7.59 -2.87
C VAL A 234 3.10 -8.62 -3.93
N LEU A 235 2.58 -8.20 -5.09
CA LEU A 235 2.21 -9.13 -6.17
C LEU A 235 3.42 -9.78 -6.81
N GLN A 236 4.54 -9.06 -6.91
CA GLN A 236 5.78 -9.64 -7.41
C GLN A 236 6.35 -10.64 -6.42
N VAL A 237 6.32 -10.33 -5.12
CA VAL A 237 6.73 -11.25 -4.07
C VAL A 237 5.85 -12.50 -4.08
N TRP A 238 4.52 -12.33 -4.19
CA TRP A 238 3.58 -13.43 -4.36
C TRP A 238 3.88 -14.26 -5.61
N ALA A 239 4.18 -13.62 -6.74
CA ALA A 239 4.55 -14.33 -7.96
C ALA A 239 5.80 -15.20 -7.73
N TYR A 240 6.80 -14.72 -7.00
CA TYR A 240 7.97 -15.53 -6.64
C TYR A 240 7.64 -16.72 -5.73
N PHE A 241 6.69 -16.58 -4.81
CA PHE A 241 6.20 -17.72 -4.02
C PHE A 241 5.36 -18.71 -4.83
N ALA A 242 4.68 -18.23 -5.87
CA ALA A 242 3.77 -19.01 -6.70
C ALA A 242 4.46 -19.75 -7.85
N LEU A 243 5.67 -19.32 -8.23
CA LEU A 243 6.47 -19.96 -9.27
C LEU A 243 7.24 -21.16 -8.68
N PRO A 244 7.28 -22.31 -9.38
CA PRO A 244 8.00 -23.51 -8.95
C PRO A 244 9.53 -23.41 -9.06
#